data_AF-A0A9D2CES3-F1
#
_entry.id   AF-A0A9D2CES3-F1
#
_cell.length_a   1.000
_cell.length_b   1.000
_cell.length_c   1.000
_cell.angle_alpha   90.00
_cell.angle_beta   90.00
_cell.angle_gamma   90.00
#
_symmetry.space_group_name_H-M   'P 1'
#
loop_
_entity.id
_entity.type
_entity.pdbx_description
1 polymer ?
#
loop_
_entity_poly.entity_id
_entity_poly.type
_entity_poly.pdbx_seq_one_letter_code
_entity_poly.pdbx_strand_id
1 'polypeptide(L)'
;MKDEYDKVKGQKESAMKSAVRDALLEFCRQNEEFAQAVAQGGSFPDCMAAVAKGVGSSLSDLEAYRRAASFYFDGAKVNFTMSIQLEPAAVEPQQTGILLDLSDFF
;
A
#
# COMPACT_ATOMS: atom_id res chain seq x y z
N MET A 1 3.65 -14.00 -9.87
CA MET A 1 2.65 -12.91 -9.96
C MET A 1 2.25 -12.56 -11.40
N LYS A 2 3.16 -12.29 -12.35
CA LYS A 2 2.78 -11.85 -13.71
C LYS A 2 1.94 -12.88 -14.48
N ASP A 3 2.31 -14.17 -14.42
CA ASP A 3 1.61 -15.27 -15.12
C ASP A 3 0.26 -15.66 -14.49
N GLU A 4 -0.04 -15.15 -13.29
CA GLU A 4 -1.29 -15.45 -12.58
C GLU A 4 -2.33 -14.34 -12.73
N TYR A 5 -1.90 -13.17 -13.18
CA TYR A 5 -2.74 -11.99 -13.39
C TYR A 5 -3.90 -12.26 -14.37
N ASP A 6 -3.66 -13.11 -15.37
CA ASP A 6 -4.65 -13.47 -16.39
C ASP A 6 -5.62 -14.57 -15.93
N LYS A 7 -5.34 -15.23 -14.81
CA LYS A 7 -6.21 -16.27 -14.24
C LYS A 7 -7.37 -15.71 -13.42
N VAL A 8 -7.34 -14.42 -13.10
CA VAL A 8 -8.42 -13.71 -12.39
C VAL A 8 -9.54 -13.34 -13.38
N LYS A 9 -10.69 -14.02 -13.30
CA LYS A 9 -11.80 -13.91 -14.26
C LYS A 9 -13.10 -13.30 -13.70
N GLY A 10 -13.21 -13.10 -12.39
CA GLY A 10 -14.42 -12.50 -11.80
C GLY A 10 -14.49 -11.00 -12.07
N GLN A 11 -15.71 -10.46 -12.18
CA GLN A 11 -15.94 -9.05 -12.54
C GLN A 11 -15.39 -8.09 -11.46
N LYS A 12 -15.61 -8.41 -10.19
CA LYS A 12 -15.15 -7.58 -9.06
C LYS A 12 -13.63 -7.64 -8.94
N GLU A 13 -13.08 -8.83 -9.04
CA GLU A 13 -11.65 -9.12 -8.97
C GLU A 13 -10.92 -8.44 -10.14
N SER A 14 -11.50 -8.45 -11.33
CA SER A 14 -10.92 -7.79 -12.50
C SER A 14 -10.85 -6.27 -12.36
N ALA A 15 -11.80 -5.65 -11.64
CA ALA A 15 -11.79 -4.21 -11.40
C ALA A 15 -10.64 -3.77 -10.47
N MET A 16 -10.25 -4.61 -9.50
CA MET A 16 -9.26 -4.26 -8.47
C MET A 16 -7.89 -4.92 -8.67
N LYS A 17 -7.77 -5.99 -9.48
CA LYS A 17 -6.54 -6.81 -9.56
C LYS A 17 -5.30 -6.02 -9.94
N SER A 18 -5.39 -5.02 -10.80
CA SER A 18 -4.22 -4.21 -11.17
C SER A 18 -3.74 -3.41 -9.97
N ALA A 19 -4.65 -2.68 -9.33
CA ALA A 19 -4.35 -1.82 -8.21
C ALA A 19 -3.81 -2.62 -7.01
N VAL A 20 -4.44 -3.77 -6.69
CA VAL A 20 -4.00 -4.66 -5.61
C VAL A 20 -2.62 -5.24 -5.89
N ARG A 21 -2.35 -5.70 -7.12
CA ARG A 21 -1.03 -6.21 -7.50
C ARG A 21 0.04 -5.14 -7.32
N ASP A 22 -0.21 -3.94 -7.82
CA ASP A 22 0.78 -2.86 -7.80
C ASP A 22 1.07 -2.41 -6.35
N ALA A 23 0.05 -2.36 -5.49
CA ALA A 23 0.23 -2.14 -4.05
C ALA A 23 1.04 -3.25 -3.37
N LEU A 24 0.74 -4.52 -3.64
CA LEU A 24 1.50 -5.65 -3.09
C LEU A 24 2.98 -5.62 -3.50
N LEU A 25 3.27 -5.31 -4.77
CA LEU A 25 4.64 -5.17 -5.25
C LEU A 25 5.38 -4.05 -4.52
N GLU A 26 4.69 -2.95 -4.22
CA GLU A 26 5.27 -1.85 -3.47
C GLU A 26 5.51 -2.24 -2.00
N PHE A 27 4.59 -2.96 -1.37
CA PHE A 27 4.81 -3.49 -0.01
C PHE A 27 5.99 -4.46 0.05
N CYS A 28 6.18 -5.31 -0.96
CA CYS A 28 7.36 -6.17 -1.07
C CYS A 28 8.67 -5.37 -1.16
N ARG A 29 8.66 -4.16 -1.75
CA ARG A 29 9.85 -3.28 -1.78
C ARG A 29 10.09 -2.58 -0.45
N GLN A 30 9.03 -2.31 0.31
CA GLN A 30 9.11 -1.63 1.61
C GLN A 30 9.58 -2.57 2.73
N ASN A 31 9.31 -3.87 2.62
CA ASN A 31 9.60 -4.82 3.68
C ASN A 31 9.97 -6.21 3.12
N GLU A 32 11.19 -6.67 3.40
CA GLU A 32 11.70 -7.96 2.91
C GLU A 32 10.96 -9.17 3.49
N GLU A 33 10.52 -9.11 4.75
CA GLU A 33 9.76 -10.19 5.39
C GLU A 33 8.39 -10.36 4.71
N PHE A 34 7.74 -9.25 4.36
CA PHE A 34 6.52 -9.27 3.57
C PHE A 34 6.76 -9.82 2.16
N ALA A 35 7.87 -9.43 1.50
CA ALA A 35 8.22 -9.97 0.19
C ALA A 35 8.40 -11.49 0.22
N GLN A 36 9.04 -12.00 1.27
CA GLN A 36 9.19 -13.43 1.49
C GLN A 36 7.85 -14.12 1.72
N ALA A 37 6.96 -13.51 2.52
CA ALA A 37 5.62 -14.02 2.76
C ALA A 37 4.78 -14.09 1.48
N VAL A 38 4.93 -13.11 0.57
CA VAL A 38 4.28 -13.13 -0.74
C VAL A 38 4.86 -14.21 -1.65
N ALA A 39 6.18 -14.43 -1.62
CA ALA A 39 6.85 -15.45 -2.43
C ALA A 39 6.53 -16.89 -1.98
N GLN A 40 6.32 -17.09 -0.68
CA GLN A 40 6.02 -18.41 -0.08
C GLN A 40 4.53 -18.63 0.16
N GLY A 41 3.72 -17.58 0.08
CA GLY A 41 2.29 -17.60 0.35
C GLY A 41 1.44 -18.15 -0.80
N GLY A 42 0.13 -17.92 -0.68
CA GLY A 42 -0.86 -18.40 -1.66
C GLY A 42 -0.78 -17.71 -3.03
N SER A 43 -1.49 -18.25 -4.02
CA SER A 43 -1.48 -17.67 -5.36
C SER A 43 -2.19 -16.31 -5.41
N PHE A 44 -1.85 -15.46 -6.38
CA PHE A 44 -2.53 -14.18 -6.56
C PHE A 44 -4.04 -14.32 -6.85
N PRO A 45 -4.51 -15.30 -7.65
CA PRO A 45 -5.94 -15.56 -7.82
C PRO A 45 -6.65 -15.93 -6.51
N ASP A 46 -6.03 -16.72 -5.64
CA ASP A 46 -6.61 -17.06 -4.34
C ASP A 46 -6.69 -15.83 -3.43
N CYS A 47 -5.66 -14.99 -3.45
CA CYS A 47 -5.69 -13.68 -2.78
C CYS A 47 -6.87 -12.84 -3.29
N MET A 48 -7.03 -12.70 -4.61
CA MET A 48 -8.13 -11.92 -5.18
C MET A 48 -9.51 -12.48 -4.83
N ALA A 49 -9.66 -13.80 -4.81
CA ALA A 49 -10.89 -14.46 -4.36
C ALA A 49 -11.17 -14.19 -2.88
N ALA A 50 -10.14 -14.22 -2.02
CA ALA A 50 -10.25 -13.88 -0.61
C ALA A 50 -10.62 -12.40 -0.39
N VAL A 51 -10.04 -11.49 -1.16
CA VAL A 51 -10.34 -10.05 -1.13
C VAL A 51 -11.80 -9.79 -1.53
N ALA A 52 -12.28 -10.42 -2.60
CA ALA A 52 -13.65 -10.26 -3.11
C ALA A 52 -14.70 -11.04 -2.29
N LYS A 53 -14.29 -11.95 -1.41
CA LYS A 53 -15.19 -12.75 -0.58
C LYS A 53 -16.04 -11.86 0.33
N GLY A 54 -17.35 -12.07 0.30
CA GLY A 54 -18.31 -11.34 1.14
C GLY A 54 -18.50 -9.87 0.76
N VAL A 55 -17.93 -9.41 -0.36
CA VAL A 55 -18.13 -8.05 -0.86
C VAL A 55 -19.50 -7.94 -1.53
N GLY A 56 -20.28 -6.93 -1.12
CA GLY A 56 -21.56 -6.55 -1.73
C GLY A 56 -21.40 -5.96 -3.13
N SER A 57 -21.94 -4.76 -3.37
CA SER A 57 -21.84 -4.08 -4.67
C SER A 57 -20.49 -3.40 -4.92
N SER A 58 -19.74 -3.04 -3.87
CA SER A 58 -18.50 -2.27 -3.96
C SER A 58 -17.52 -2.62 -2.86
N LEU A 59 -16.22 -2.44 -3.14
CA LEU A 59 -15.12 -2.54 -2.19
C LEU A 59 -14.25 -1.29 -2.32
N SER A 60 -13.83 -0.70 -1.21
CA SER A 60 -12.85 0.39 -1.22
C SER A 60 -11.44 -0.17 -1.47
N ASP A 61 -10.62 0.55 -2.24
CA ASP A 61 -9.22 0.19 -2.47
C ASP A 61 -8.45 -0.03 -1.16
N LEU A 62 -8.70 0.82 -0.15
CA LEU A 62 -8.16 0.71 1.19
C LEU A 62 -8.36 -0.69 1.79
N GLU A 63 -9.62 -1.16 1.73
CA GLU A 63 -10.00 -2.45 2.27
C GLU A 63 -9.45 -3.60 1.41
N ALA A 64 -9.43 -3.42 0.08
CA ALA A 64 -8.82 -4.37 -0.83
C ALA A 64 -7.34 -4.60 -0.51
N TYR A 65 -6.58 -3.53 -0.30
CA TYR A 65 -5.16 -3.59 0.04
C TYR A 65 -4.91 -4.21 1.41
N ARG A 66 -5.72 -3.87 2.42
CA ARG A 66 -5.62 -4.51 3.75
C ARG A 66 -5.84 -6.01 3.66
N ARG A 67 -6.93 -6.44 3.04
CA ARG A 67 -7.25 -7.87 2.88
C ARG A 67 -6.17 -8.61 2.10
N ALA A 68 -5.64 -7.99 1.04
CA ALA A 68 -4.57 -8.57 0.24
C ALA A 68 -3.28 -8.71 1.05
N ALA A 69 -2.90 -7.70 1.84
CA ALA A 69 -1.73 -7.79 2.71
C ALA A 69 -1.90 -8.87 3.79
N SER A 70 -3.05 -8.90 4.46
CA SER A 70 -3.36 -9.90 5.49
C SER A 70 -3.45 -11.33 4.94
N PHE A 71 -3.81 -11.51 3.66
CA PHE A 71 -3.80 -12.83 3.02
C PHE A 71 -2.39 -13.45 2.98
N TYR A 72 -1.37 -12.64 2.75
CA TYR A 72 0.01 -13.11 2.69
C TYR A 72 0.69 -13.12 4.05
N PHE A 73 0.33 -12.18 4.93
CA PHE A 73 0.90 -12.08 6.27
C PHE A 73 -0.15 -11.53 7.23
N ASP A 74 -0.67 -12.37 8.13
CA ASP A 74 -1.80 -12.03 9.03
C ASP A 74 -1.53 -10.77 9.89
N GLY A 75 -0.27 -10.56 10.29
CA GLY A 75 0.16 -9.37 11.04
C GLY A 75 0.32 -8.08 10.23
N ALA A 76 0.14 -8.11 8.90
CA ALA A 76 0.38 -6.96 8.05
C ALA A 76 -0.71 -5.89 8.25
N LYS A 77 -0.28 -4.67 8.53
CA LYS A 77 -1.17 -3.52 8.68
C LYS A 77 -0.86 -2.48 7.61
N VAL A 78 -1.87 -2.17 6.80
CA VAL A 78 -1.76 -1.12 5.79
C VAL A 78 -2.36 0.17 6.33
N ASN A 79 -1.51 1.18 6.49
CA ASN A 79 -1.85 2.50 7.00
C ASN A 79 -2.04 3.49 5.84
N PHE A 80 -3.04 4.37 5.96
CA PHE A 80 -3.37 5.35 4.94
C PHE A 80 -3.60 6.69 5.61
N THR A 81 -3.06 7.73 4.99
CA THR A 81 -3.27 9.12 5.41
C THR A 81 -4.03 9.84 4.31
N MET A 82 -5.18 10.41 4.65
CA MET A 82 -5.95 11.29 3.77
C MET A 82 -6.04 12.66 4.42
N SER A 83 -5.67 13.71 3.68
CA SER A 83 -5.83 15.09 4.07
C SER A 83 -6.53 15.85 2.95
N ILE A 84 -7.40 16.79 3.32
CA ILE A 84 -8.04 17.72 2.40
C ILE A 84 -7.49 19.12 2.69
N GLN A 85 -7.13 19.86 1.65
CA GLN A 85 -6.57 21.20 1.78
C GLN A 85 -7.42 22.20 1.00
N LEU A 86 -8.08 23.11 1.72
CA LEU A 86 -8.98 24.13 1.15
C LEU A 86 -8.29 25.48 0.97
N GLU A 87 -7.27 25.74 1.80
CA GLU A 87 -6.51 26.98 1.83
C GLU A 87 -5.07 26.72 1.37
N PRO A 88 -4.40 27.70 0.74
CA PRO A 88 -3.02 27.54 0.28
C PRO A 88 -2.14 27.08 1.46
N ALA A 89 -1.22 26.15 1.19
CA ALA A 89 -0.28 25.66 2.20
C ALA A 89 0.36 26.86 2.89
N ALA A 90 0.24 26.90 4.23
CA ALA A 90 0.93 27.89 5.02
C ALA A 90 2.40 27.85 4.60
N VAL A 91 2.91 28.98 4.11
CA VAL A 91 4.33 29.13 3.85
C VAL A 91 4.99 28.84 5.19
N GLU A 92 5.69 27.70 5.30
CA GLU A 92 6.44 27.41 6.52
C GLU A 92 7.30 28.64 6.79
N PRO A 93 7.26 29.22 8.00
CA PRO A 93 8.13 30.33 8.31
C PRO A 93 9.54 29.85 8.01
N GLN A 94 10.19 30.53 7.05
CA GLN A 94 11.59 30.32 6.74
C GLN A 94 12.30 30.33 8.08
N GLN A 95 12.78 29.17 8.53
CA GLN A 95 13.53 29.10 9.76
C GLN A 95 14.71 30.03 9.52
N THR A 96 14.65 31.22 10.12
CA THR A 96 15.81 32.09 10.31
C THR A 96 16.67 31.37 11.33
N GLY A 97 17.25 30.24 10.91
CA GLY A 97 18.25 29.53 11.67
C GLY A 97 19.37 30.51 11.87
N ILE A 98 19.63 30.86 13.13
CA ILE A 98 20.84 31.58 13.49
C ILE A 98 21.98 30.62 13.12
N LEU A 99 22.71 30.94 12.06
CA LEU A 99 23.93 30.23 11.71
C LEU A 99 24.97 30.57 12.78
N LEU A 100 25.19 29.64 13.72
CA LEU A 100 26.31 29.71 14.65
C LEU A 100 27.58 29.37 13.87
N ASP A 101 28.44 30.36 13.65
CA ASP A 101 29.80 30.12 13.18
C ASP A 101 30.67 29.70 14.38
N LEU A 102 31.25 28.50 14.31
CA LEU A 102 32.11 27.97 15.36
C LEU A 102 33.57 28.45 15.24
N SER A 103 33.90 29.17 14.18
CA SER A 103 35.21 29.80 13.98
C SER A 103 35.49 30.90 15.00
N ASP A 104 34.45 31.46 15.61
CA ASP A 104 34.57 32.47 16.67
C ASP A 104 34.98 31.87 18.04
N PHE A 105 35.07 30.54 18.18
CA PHE A 105 35.42 29.86 19.44
C PHE A 105 36.84 29.28 19.48
N PHE A 106 37.65 29.44 18.43
CA PHE A 106 39.02 28.89 18.33
C PHE A 106 40.06 29.96 18.02
#